data_AF-A0A317YNP6-F1
#
_entry.id   AF-A0A317YNP6-F1
#
_cell.length_a   1.000
_cell.length_b   1.000
_cell.length_c   1.000
_cell.angle_alpha   90.00
_cell.angle_beta   90.00
_cell.angle_gamma   90.00
#
_symmetry.space_group_name_H-M   'P 1'
#
loop_
_entity.id
_entity.type
_entity.pdbx_description
1 polymer ?
#
loop_
_entity_poly.entity_id
_entity_poly.type
_entity_poly.pdbx_seq_one_letter_code
_entity_poly.pdbx_strand_id
1 'polypeptide(L)' 'FNTHGAKYRELDLKNKLQTLSDDEKLELLSSDGMLVKRPLTVMGDKITLGFKEDQYKETWLA' A
#
# COMPACT_ATOMS: atom_id res chain seq x y z
N PHE A 1 1.61 -1.10 2.36
CA PHE A 1 0.94 -0.97 3.67
C PHE A 1 0.70 0.48 4.07
N ASN A 2 -0.36 0.73 4.84
CA ASN A 2 -0.68 1.99 5.50
C ASN A 2 0.14 2.13 6.79
N THR A 3 1.39 2.59 6.67
CA THR A 3 2.35 2.67 7.79
C THR A 3 1.95 3.61 8.93
N HIS A 4 1.00 4.52 8.68
CA HIS A 4 0.51 5.48 9.69
C HIS A 4 -0.82 5.04 10.33
N GLY A 5 -1.45 3.97 9.83
CA GLY A 5 -2.73 3.48 10.33
C GLY A 5 -2.62 2.81 11.70
N ALA A 6 -3.70 2.89 12.50
CA ALA A 6 -3.80 2.23 13.81
C ALA A 6 -3.52 0.72 13.69
N LYS A 7 -4.16 0.04 12.74
CA LYS A 7 -3.97 -1.39 12.44
C LYS A 7 -2.52 -1.80 12.20
N TYR A 8 -1.73 -0.96 11.51
CA TYR A 8 -0.32 -1.24 11.26
C TYR A 8 0.51 -1.27 12.55
N ARG A 9 0.17 -0.38 13.50
CA ARG A 9 0.84 -0.29 14.81
C ARG A 9 0.34 -1.37 15.77
N GLU A 10 -0.97 -1.60 15.83
CA GLU A 10 -1.61 -2.63 16.67
C GLU A 10 -1.08 -4.03 16.36
N LEU A 11 -0.86 -4.35 15.08
CA LEU A 11 -0.39 -5.67 14.65
C LEU A 11 1.14 -5.80 14.64
N ASP A 12 1.87 -4.75 15.03
CA ASP A 12 3.34 -4.65 14.96
C ASP A 12 3.91 -5.05 13.60
N LEU A 13 3.28 -4.54 12.52
CA LEU A 13 3.63 -4.96 11.17
C LEU A 13 5.04 -4.52 10.76
N LYS A 14 5.60 -3.49 11.39
CA LYS A 14 6.97 -3.06 11.10
C LYS A 14 7.99 -4.20 11.29
N ASN A 15 7.81 -4.99 12.34
CA ASN A 15 8.71 -6.10 12.65
C ASN A 15 8.33 -7.35 11.84
N LYS A 16 7.03 -7.68 11.77
CA LYS A 16 6.55 -8.87 11.05
C LYS A 16 6.86 -8.84 9.55
N LEU A 17 6.72 -7.69 8.89
CA LEU A 17 6.94 -7.58 7.45
C LEU A 17 8.38 -7.89 7.01
N GLN A 18 9.34 -7.88 7.92
CA GLN A 18 10.74 -8.22 7.63
C GLN A 18 10.95 -9.72 7.39
N THR A 19 10.09 -10.57 7.95
CA THR A 19 10.21 -12.03 7.89
C THR A 19 9.17 -12.67 6.97
N LEU A 20 8.09 -11.95 6.65
CA LEU A 20 7.03 -12.46 5.77
C LEU A 20 7.49 -12.50 4.31
N SER A 21 7.08 -13.57 3.63
CA SER A 21 7.13 -13.69 2.17
C SER A 21 6.18 -12.69 1.49
N ASP A 22 6.33 -12.52 0.18
CA ASP A 22 5.47 -11.60 -0.57
C ASP A 22 4.03 -12.12 -0.69
N ASP A 23 3.83 -13.44 -0.79
CA ASP A 23 2.49 -14.06 -0.77
C ASP A 23 1.77 -13.79 0.56
N GLU A 24 2.44 -13.98 1.69
CA GLU A 24 1.87 -13.68 3.01
C GLU A 24 1.55 -12.18 3.18
N LYS A 25 2.36 -11.28 2.59
CA LYS A 25 2.06 -9.84 2.60
C LYS A 25 0.81 -9.54 1.78
N LEU A 26 0.62 -10.21 0.65
CA LEU A 26 -0.55 -10.04 -0.22
C LEU A 26 -1.81 -10.56 0.47
N GLU A 27 -1.74 -11.74 1.10
CA GLU A 27 -2.84 -12.28 1.91
C GLU A 27 -3.21 -11.31 3.02
N LEU A 28 -2.23 -10.79 3.76
CA LEU A 28 -2.47 -9.81 4.82
C LEU A 28 -3.14 -8.53 4.29
N LEU A 29 -2.67 -7.97 3.17
CA LEU A 29 -3.28 -6.80 2.54
C LEU A 29 -4.72 -7.07 2.07
N SER A 30 -5.01 -8.29 1.61
CA SER A 30 -6.35 -8.69 1.16
C SER A 30 -7.33 -8.89 2.32
N SER A 31 -6.82 -9.27 3.51
CA SER A 31 -7.64 -9.54 4.69
C SER A 31 -8.24 -8.29 5.35
N ASP A 32 -7.55 -7.14 5.29
CA ASP A 32 -8.01 -5.88 5.88
C ASP A 32 -7.62 -4.68 5.01
N GLY A 33 -8.62 -4.06 4.39
CA GLY A 33 -8.44 -2.88 3.56
C GLY A 33 -7.88 -1.65 4.30
N MET A 34 -7.91 -1.60 5.64
CA MET A 34 -7.26 -0.56 6.45
C MET A 34 -5.73 -0.64 6.39
N LEU A 35 -5.17 -1.81 6.04
CA LEU A 35 -3.75 -2.04 5.86
C LEU A 35 -3.23 -1.55 4.50
N VAL A 36 -4.11 -1.32 3.52
CA VAL A 36 -3.75 -0.83 2.19
C VAL A 36 -3.44 0.67 2.24
N LYS A 37 -2.37 1.10 1.57
CA LYS A 37 -1.98 2.52 1.49
C LYS A 37 -3.00 3.29 0.65
N ARG A 38 -3.33 4.52 1.06
CA ARG A 38 -4.33 5.38 0.40
C ARG A 38 -3.77 6.79 0.14
N PRO A 39 -4.22 7.51 -0.90
CA PRO A 39 -5.01 7.01 -2.03
C PRO A 39 -4.21 6.01 -2.89
N LEU A 40 -4.90 5.17 -3.65
CA LEU A 40 -4.32 4.20 -4.58
C LEU A 40 -5.14 4.27 -5.88
N THR A 41 -4.46 4.51 -7.00
CA THR A 41 -5.08 4.59 -8.32
C THR A 41 -4.37 3.60 -9.22
N VAL A 42 -5.13 2.77 -9.94
CA VAL A 42 -4.62 1.72 -10.82
C VAL A 42 -5.41 1.74 -12.13
N MET A 43 -4.73 1.59 -13.25
CA MET A 43 -5.33 1.43 -14.58
C MET A 43 -4.37 0.61 -15.45
N GLY A 44 -4.75 -0.64 -15.74
CA GLY A 44 -3.87 -1.59 -16.42
C GLY A 44 -2.53 -1.70 -15.69
N ASP A 45 -1.46 -1.37 -16.41
CA ASP A 45 -0.08 -1.49 -15.90
C ASP A 45 0.40 -0.22 -15.17
N LYS A 46 -0.43 0.84 -15.12
CA LYS A 46 -0.12 2.11 -14.44
C LYS A 46 -0.67 2.12 -13.02
N ILE A 47 0.13 2.59 -12.06
CA ILE A 47 -0.23 2.70 -10.65
C ILE A 47 0.36 3.95 -10.00
N THR A 48 -0.41 4.62 -9.14
CA THR A 48 0.08 5.66 -8.22
C THR A 48 -0.33 5.35 -6.78
N LEU A 49 0.62 5.51 -5.85
CA LEU A 49 0.44 5.21 -4.42
C LEU A 49 0.65 6.45 -3.55
N GLY A 50 -0.35 6.80 -2.76
CA GLY A 50 -0.41 8.08 -2.05
C GLY A 50 -0.76 9.23 -2.98
N PHE A 51 -0.69 10.46 -2.46
CA PHE A 51 -0.84 11.66 -3.26
C PHE A 51 0.52 12.33 -3.44
N LYS A 52 0.99 12.40 -4.69
CA LYS A 52 2.16 13.16 -5.12
C LYS A 52 1.83 13.72 -6.49
N GLU A 53 1.68 15.04 -6.56
CA GLU A 53 1.21 15.72 -7.78
C GLU A 53 2.07 15.38 -9.00
N ASP A 54 3.40 15.43 -8.87
CA ASP A 54 4.32 15.14 -9.98
C ASP A 54 4.15 13.71 -10.52
N GLN A 55 4.02 12.71 -9.64
CA GLN A 55 3.77 11.33 -10.06
C GLN A 55 2.42 11.16 -10.77
N TYR A 56 1.40 11.90 -10.33
CA TYR A 56 0.10 11.87 -10.97
C TYR A 56 0.16 12.49 -12.36
N LYS A 57 0.85 13.62 -12.53
CA LYS A 57 1.07 14.26 -13.83
C LYS A 57 1.81 13.33 -14.78
N GLU A 58 2.92 12.74 -14.32
CA GLU A 58 3.73 11.82 -15.13
C GLU A 58 2.98 10.55 -15.53
N THR A 59 2.17 9.98 -14.63
CA THR A 59 1.48 8.71 -14.91
C THR A 59 0.18 8.89 -15.71
N TRP A 60 -0.60 9.93 -15.39
CA TRP A 60 -1.99 10.07 -15.82
C TRP A 60 -2.25 11.19 -16.84
N LEU A 61 -1.33 12.14 -17.00
CA LEU A 61 -1.48 13.26 -17.95
C LEU A 61 -0.49 13.21 -19.12
N ALA A 62 0.45 12.26 -19.10
CA ALA A 62 1.40 11.99 -20.18
C ALA A 62 0.81 11.06 -21.24
#